data_AF-A0A661CVH1-F1
#
_entry.id   AF-A0A661CVH1-F1
#
_cell.length_a   1.000
_cell.length_b   1.000
_cell.length_c   1.000
_cell.angle_alpha   90.00
_cell.angle_beta   90.00
_cell.angle_gamma   90.00
#
_symmetry.space_group_name_H-M   'P 1'
#
loop_
_entity.id
_entity.type
_entity.pdbx_description
1 polymer ?
#
loop_
_entity_poly.entity_id
_entity_poly.type
_entity_poly.pdbx_seq_one_letter_code
_entity_poly.pdbx_strand_id
1 'polypeptide(L)'
;MINVSWNDTLETNQSYRLPTEAEWEYSARAGTITSRYFGNNSEQACRYANVHDKISQKENWFDWIPHNCIDGYAKTALVGSFKPNAFGLFDILGNVWEWACSEYEDKYSGKKSGVLAITQTLLKNI
;
A
#
# COMPACT_ATOMS: atom_id res chain seq x y z
N MET A 1 -11.32 -4.86 -3.24
CA MET A 1 -12.64 -4.59 -2.63
C MET A 1 -12.45 -3.46 -1.64
N ILE A 2 -13.33 -2.46 -1.62
CA ILE A 2 -13.27 -1.31 -0.69
C ILE A 2 -14.43 -1.38 0.30
N ASN A 3 -14.30 -0.74 1.46
CA ASN A 3 -15.25 -0.85 2.58
C ASN A 3 -15.38 -2.27 3.16
N VAL A 4 -14.26 -2.99 3.21
CA VAL A 4 -14.17 -4.33 3.79
C VAL A 4 -13.89 -4.22 5.28
N SER A 5 -14.72 -4.88 6.09
CA SER A 5 -14.54 -4.98 7.53
C SER A 5 -13.69 -6.20 7.88
N TRP A 6 -13.15 -6.23 9.09
CA TRP A 6 -12.33 -7.35 9.55
C TRP A 6 -12.98 -8.73 9.46
N ASN A 7 -14.31 -8.76 9.52
CA ASN A 7 -15.07 -9.98 9.64
C ASN A 7 -15.55 -10.53 8.28
N ASP A 8 -15.04 -9.99 7.18
CA ASP A 8 -15.46 -10.37 5.84
C ASP A 8 -14.80 -11.72 5.47
N THR A 9 -15.59 -12.79 5.52
CA THR A 9 -15.12 -14.17 5.30
C THR A 9 -15.05 -14.51 3.80
N LEU A 10 -13.91 -15.04 3.34
CA LEU A 10 -13.76 -15.61 2.00
C LEU A 10 -14.14 -17.10 2.03
N GLU A 11 -15.14 -17.51 1.24
CA GLU A 11 -15.51 -18.92 1.07
C GLU A 11 -14.46 -19.67 0.24
N THR A 12 -13.48 -20.24 0.92
CA THR A 12 -12.40 -21.01 0.29
C THR A 12 -12.06 -22.20 1.20
N ASN A 13 -11.70 -23.35 0.61
CA ASN A 13 -11.30 -24.53 1.36
C ASN A 13 -9.82 -24.48 1.81
N GLN A 14 -9.29 -23.28 2.02
CA GLN A 14 -7.91 -23.03 2.42
C GLN A 14 -7.90 -22.12 3.65
N SER A 15 -6.87 -22.28 4.49
CA SER A 15 -6.69 -21.40 5.65
C SER A 15 -5.97 -20.13 5.20
N TYR A 16 -6.63 -18.98 5.38
CA TYR A 16 -6.08 -17.67 5.11
C TYR A 16 -5.88 -16.90 6.41
N ARG A 17 -4.88 -16.02 6.41
CA ARG A 17 -4.68 -14.98 7.42
C ARG A 17 -4.17 -13.72 6.73
N LEU A 18 -4.31 -12.59 7.40
CA LEU A 18 -3.64 -11.37 7.00
C LEU A 18 -2.13 -11.49 7.20
N PRO A 19 -1.32 -10.78 6.39
CA PRO A 19 0.10 -10.63 6.68
C PRO A 19 0.29 -9.86 7.98
N THR A 20 1.37 -10.15 8.70
CA THR A 20 1.91 -9.20 9.68
C THR A 20 2.50 -7.98 8.98
N GLU A 21 2.68 -6.85 9.66
CA GLU A 21 3.32 -5.66 9.07
C GLU A 21 4.73 -6.00 8.54
N ALA A 22 5.49 -6.83 9.26
CA ALA A 22 6.81 -7.27 8.82
C ALA A 22 6.76 -8.13 7.53
N GLU A 23 5.78 -9.02 7.40
CA GLU A 23 5.59 -9.81 6.18
C GLU A 23 5.12 -8.94 5.02
N TRP A 24 4.25 -7.96 5.30
CA TRP A 24 3.81 -6.98 4.33
C TRP A 24 5.00 -6.14 3.83
N GLU A 25 5.83 -5.60 4.72
CA GLU A 25 7.01 -4.81 4.36
C GLU A 25 8.05 -5.65 3.60
N TYR A 26 8.31 -6.90 4.03
CA TYR A 26 9.19 -7.81 3.30
C TYR A 26 8.71 -8.02 1.86
N SER A 27 7.42 -8.30 1.72
CA SER A 27 6.77 -8.48 0.43
C SER A 27 6.81 -7.20 -0.40
N ALA A 28 6.65 -6.05 0.24
CA ALA A 28 6.64 -4.75 -0.40
C ALA A 28 8.01 -4.36 -0.95
N ARG A 29 9.06 -4.57 -0.15
CA ARG A 29 10.46 -4.30 -0.52
C ARG A 29 10.95 -5.22 -1.63
N ALA A 30 10.51 -6.48 -1.65
CA ALA A 30 10.91 -7.48 -2.63
C ALA A 30 12.44 -7.52 -2.88
N GLY A 31 13.23 -7.50 -1.80
CA GLY A 31 14.70 -7.52 -1.85
C GLY A 31 15.38 -6.16 -2.01
N THR A 32 14.65 -5.06 -2.12
CA THR A 32 15.23 -3.71 -2.20
C THR A 32 15.50 -3.10 -0.82
N ILE A 33 16.53 -2.26 -0.75
CA ILE A 33 16.86 -1.43 0.43
C ILE A 33 16.60 0.06 0.20
N THR A 34 16.05 0.40 -0.96
CA THR A 34 15.65 1.77 -1.33
C THR A 34 14.38 2.19 -0.61
N SER A 35 14.01 3.47 -0.72
CA SER A 35 12.79 3.99 -0.10
C SER A 35 11.51 3.38 -0.69
N ARG A 36 11.56 2.93 -1.94
CA ARG A 36 10.48 2.22 -2.64
C ARG A 36 11.06 1.08 -3.45
N TYR A 37 10.27 0.07 -3.81
CA TYR A 37 10.78 -1.06 -4.61
C TYR A 37 11.27 -0.62 -6.00
N PHE A 38 10.82 0.52 -6.51
CA PHE A 38 11.26 1.09 -7.79
C PHE A 38 12.42 2.09 -7.67
N GLY A 39 12.99 2.26 -6.47
CA GLY A 39 14.12 3.15 -6.21
C GLY A 39 13.74 4.39 -5.39
N ASN A 40 14.64 5.37 -5.36
CA ASN A 40 14.55 6.52 -4.45
C ASN A 40 13.81 7.74 -5.05
N ASN A 41 13.65 7.81 -6.37
CA ASN A 41 13.04 8.95 -7.03
C ASN A 41 11.50 8.90 -6.93
N SER A 42 10.92 9.76 -6.09
CA SER A 42 9.48 9.88 -5.87
C SER A 42 8.68 10.31 -7.11
N GLU A 43 9.32 10.99 -8.07
CA GLU A 43 8.67 11.47 -9.30
C GLU A 43 8.25 10.31 -10.23
N GLN A 44 8.77 9.10 -9.99
CA GLN A 44 8.37 7.92 -10.75
C GLN A 44 7.09 7.25 -10.23
N ALA A 45 6.50 7.74 -9.13
CA ALA A 45 5.38 7.09 -8.45
C ALA A 45 4.24 6.65 -9.39
N CYS A 46 3.77 7.53 -10.28
CA CYS A 46 2.66 7.24 -11.19
C CYS A 46 2.92 6.09 -12.20
N ARG A 47 4.17 5.60 -12.34
CA ARG A 47 4.48 4.40 -13.16
C ARG A 47 4.27 3.08 -12.40
N TYR A 48 4.19 3.15 -11.08
CA TYR A 48 4.31 2.02 -10.15
C TYR A 48 3.16 1.95 -9.14
N ALA A 49 2.38 3.03 -9.00
CA ALA A 49 1.27 3.11 -8.07
C ALA A 49 0.26 4.17 -8.50
N ASN A 50 -1.00 3.94 -8.12
CA ASN A 50 -2.05 4.96 -8.05
C ASN A 50 -1.87 5.76 -6.75
N VAL A 51 -1.58 7.04 -6.86
CA VAL A 51 -1.22 7.92 -5.75
C VAL A 51 -2.00 9.22 -5.81
N HIS A 52 -1.88 10.04 -4.77
CA HIS A 52 -2.42 11.39 -4.85
C HIS A 52 -1.65 12.22 -5.89
N ASP A 53 -2.28 12.49 -7.02
CA ASP A 53 -1.75 13.25 -8.15
C ASP A 53 -2.66 14.43 -8.55
N LYS A 54 -2.34 15.09 -9.67
CA LYS A 54 -3.10 16.23 -10.21
C LYS A 54 -4.54 15.91 -10.63
N ILE A 55 -4.85 14.67 -10.98
CA ILE A 55 -6.21 14.24 -11.31
C ILE A 55 -6.98 14.05 -10.01
N SER A 56 -6.45 13.26 -9.08
CA SER A 56 -7.11 13.00 -7.80
C SER A 56 -7.30 14.26 -6.96
N GLN A 57 -6.40 15.26 -7.05
CA GLN A 57 -6.54 16.56 -6.37
C GLN A 57 -7.77 17.35 -6.81
N LYS A 58 -8.22 17.18 -8.06
CA LYS A 58 -9.41 17.89 -8.57
C LYS A 58 -10.70 17.27 -8.08
N GLU A 59 -10.68 15.98 -7.72
CA GLU A 59 -11.86 15.21 -7.38
C GLU A 59 -11.98 14.86 -5.90
N ASN A 60 -10.88 14.93 -5.14
CA ASN A 60 -10.84 14.56 -3.73
C ASN A 60 -10.34 15.73 -2.87
N TRP A 61 -10.83 15.78 -1.63
CA TRP A 61 -10.43 16.77 -0.63
C TRP A 61 -9.28 16.24 0.22
N PHE A 62 -8.16 15.95 -0.41
CA PHE A 62 -6.95 15.60 0.33
C PHE A 62 -6.06 16.83 0.56
N ASP A 63 -5.55 16.99 1.77
CA ASP A 63 -4.75 18.16 2.18
C ASP A 63 -3.23 17.98 2.00
N TRP A 64 -2.78 16.82 1.51
CA TRP A 64 -1.38 16.52 1.25
C TRP A 64 -0.91 17.01 -0.13
N ILE A 65 0.41 17.12 -0.31
CA ILE A 65 1.01 17.60 -1.58
C ILE A 65 0.83 16.52 -2.66
N PRO A 66 0.24 16.83 -3.82
CA PRO A 66 0.12 15.87 -4.91
C PRO A 66 1.47 15.59 -5.56
N HIS A 67 1.67 14.35 -5.99
CA HIS A 67 2.76 14.01 -6.88
C HIS A 67 2.66 14.81 -8.18
N ASN A 68 3.80 15.30 -8.66
CA ASN A 68 3.90 16.02 -9.94
C ASN A 68 3.90 15.05 -11.14
N CYS A 69 2.91 14.17 -11.20
CA CYS A 69 2.69 13.22 -12.29
C CYS A 69 1.19 13.00 -12.51
N ILE A 70 0.85 12.10 -13.45
CA ILE A 70 -0.53 11.68 -13.73
C ILE A 70 -0.52 10.15 -13.85
N ASP A 71 -1.27 9.46 -12.99
CA ASP A 71 -1.44 8.00 -13.03
C ASP A 71 -2.73 7.56 -13.76
N GLY A 72 -3.65 8.51 -14.00
CA GLY A 72 -4.88 8.28 -14.75
C GLY A 72 -6.10 7.94 -13.90
N TYR A 73 -5.97 7.89 -12.57
CA TYR A 73 -7.04 7.50 -11.66
C TYR A 73 -7.27 8.55 -10.57
N ALA A 74 -8.47 9.12 -10.54
CA ALA A 74 -8.86 10.01 -9.45
C ALA A 74 -9.16 9.27 -8.13
N LYS A 75 -9.52 7.99 -8.23
CA LYS A 75 -9.93 7.11 -7.12
C LYS A 75 -9.20 5.78 -7.30
N THR A 76 -9.77 4.65 -6.88
CA THR A 76 -9.13 3.35 -7.05
C THR A 76 -8.97 2.96 -8.53
N ALA A 77 -7.86 2.30 -8.83
CA ALA A 77 -7.55 1.68 -10.11
C ALA A 77 -7.92 0.19 -10.10
N LEU A 78 -7.96 -0.43 -11.30
CA LEU A 78 -8.02 -1.88 -11.41
C LEU A 78 -6.76 -2.50 -10.79
N VAL A 79 -6.90 -3.64 -10.11
CA VAL A 79 -5.76 -4.36 -9.54
C VAL A 79 -4.83 -4.79 -10.67
N GLY A 80 -3.54 -4.52 -10.52
CA GLY A 80 -2.53 -4.83 -11.52
C GLY A 80 -2.36 -3.78 -12.63
N SER A 81 -2.92 -2.58 -12.47
CA SER A 81 -2.77 -1.49 -13.44
C SER A 81 -1.32 -0.96 -13.56
N PHE A 82 -0.50 -1.13 -12.53
CA PHE A 82 0.86 -0.60 -12.47
C PHE A 82 1.93 -1.70 -12.53
N LYS A 83 3.21 -1.32 -12.63
CA LYS A 83 4.31 -2.29 -12.66
C LYS A 83 4.38 -3.07 -11.33
N PRO A 84 4.64 -4.39 -11.35
CA PRO A 84 4.84 -5.16 -10.13
C PRO A 84 6.23 -4.92 -9.53
N ASN A 85 6.40 -5.33 -8.28
CA ASN A 85 7.72 -5.48 -7.68
C ASN A 85 8.41 -6.79 -8.12
N ALA A 86 9.62 -7.06 -7.61
CA ALA A 86 10.41 -8.24 -7.99
C ALA A 86 9.79 -9.60 -7.57
N PHE A 87 8.82 -9.60 -6.65
CA PHE A 87 8.05 -10.80 -6.27
C PHE A 87 6.78 -10.98 -7.11
N GLY A 88 6.52 -10.11 -8.08
CA GLY A 88 5.31 -10.15 -8.90
C GLY A 88 4.07 -9.59 -8.20
N LEU A 89 4.24 -8.85 -7.10
CA LEU A 89 3.13 -8.21 -6.38
C LEU A 89 2.85 -6.84 -6.96
N PHE A 90 1.55 -6.51 -7.07
CA PHE A 90 1.04 -5.28 -7.66
C PHE A 90 0.44 -4.38 -6.58
N ASP A 91 0.36 -3.08 -6.88
CA ASP A 91 -0.37 -2.06 -6.10
C ASP A 91 0.07 -1.87 -4.62
N ILE A 92 1.09 -2.57 -4.16
CA ILE A 92 1.71 -2.48 -2.83
C ILE A 92 2.01 -1.05 -2.36
N LEU A 93 2.27 -0.11 -3.27
CA LEU A 93 2.66 1.27 -2.95
C LEU A 93 1.54 2.31 -3.17
N GLY A 94 0.31 1.89 -3.44
CA GLY A 94 -0.79 2.83 -3.70
C GLY A 94 -2.15 2.14 -3.85
N ASN A 95 -3.05 2.76 -4.60
CA ASN A 95 -4.42 2.30 -4.83
C ASN A 95 -5.33 2.33 -3.58
N VAL A 96 -5.07 1.47 -2.59
CA VAL A 96 -5.81 1.40 -1.32
C VAL A 96 -4.86 1.15 -0.17
N TRP A 97 -5.32 1.46 1.04
CA TRP A 97 -4.63 1.00 2.23
C TRP A 97 -4.89 -0.49 2.46
N GLU A 98 -3.87 -1.18 2.95
CA GLU A 98 -3.94 -2.62 3.19
C GLU A 98 -3.85 -2.93 4.68
N TRP A 99 -4.74 -3.80 5.12
CA TRP A 99 -4.84 -4.24 6.49
C TRP A 99 -3.78 -5.29 6.83
N ALA A 100 -3.07 -5.11 7.94
CA ALA A 100 -2.10 -6.07 8.46
C ALA A 100 -2.44 -6.50 9.89
N CYS A 101 -2.15 -7.77 10.23
CA CYS A 101 -2.33 -8.34 11.56
C CYS A 101 -1.09 -8.07 12.43
N SER A 102 -0.95 -6.82 12.89
CA SER A 102 0.09 -6.37 13.82
C SER A 102 -0.41 -5.21 14.65
N GLU A 103 -0.07 -5.20 15.95
CA GLU A 103 -0.34 -4.07 16.84
C GLU A 103 0.24 -2.78 16.25
N TYR A 104 -0.59 -1.75 16.13
CA TYR A 104 -0.11 -0.43 15.75
C TYR A 104 0.75 0.12 16.88
N GLU A 105 1.99 0.48 16.57
CA GLU A 105 2.92 1.13 17.48
C GLU A 105 3.55 2.34 16.78
N ASP A 106 3.59 3.51 17.44
CA ASP A 106 4.25 4.70 16.87
C ASP A 106 5.76 4.48 16.62
N LYS A 107 6.36 3.50 17.31
CA LYS A 107 7.72 3.00 17.07
C LYS A 107 7.72 1.49 17.21
N TYR A 108 8.20 0.79 16.18
CA TYR A 108 8.24 -0.66 16.14
C TYR A 108 9.08 -1.25 17.28
N SER A 109 8.44 -2.02 18.17
CA SER A 109 9.06 -2.69 19.32
C SER A 109 9.43 -4.16 19.07
N GLY A 110 9.11 -4.70 17.89
CA GLY A 110 9.41 -6.08 17.50
C GLY A 110 8.48 -7.14 18.11
N LYS A 111 7.34 -6.75 18.68
CA LYS A 111 6.37 -7.68 19.26
C LYS A 111 5.39 -8.21 18.23
N LYS A 112 5.04 -9.49 18.37
CA LYS A 112 3.90 -10.13 17.69
C LYS A 112 2.74 -10.20 18.66
N SER A 113 1.70 -9.40 18.48
CA SER A 113 0.35 -9.73 18.96
C SER A 113 -0.72 -8.76 18.43
N GLY A 114 -1.96 -9.26 18.33
CA GLY A 114 -3.11 -8.65 18.99
C GLY A 114 -4.04 -7.72 18.24
N VAL A 115 -3.54 -6.77 17.47
CA VAL A 115 -4.35 -5.69 16.88
C VAL A 115 -3.98 -5.53 15.40
N LEU A 116 -4.76 -4.78 14.65
CA LEU A 116 -4.56 -4.63 13.22
C LEU A 116 -4.18 -3.20 12.84
N ALA A 117 -3.12 -3.07 12.04
CA ALA A 117 -2.61 -1.81 11.54
C ALA A 117 -3.10 -1.58 10.10
N ILE A 118 -3.48 -0.35 9.78
CA ILE A 118 -3.65 0.10 8.40
C ILE A 118 -2.24 0.40 7.87
N THR A 119 -1.74 -0.42 6.95
CA THR A 119 -0.41 -0.25 6.36
C THR A 119 -0.47 0.57 5.06
N GLN A 120 0.30 1.64 5.06
CA GLN A 120 0.90 2.32 3.92
C GLN A 120 2.12 3.06 4.49
N THR A 121 2.90 2.33 5.30
CA THR A 121 3.99 2.83 6.15
C THR A 121 5.07 3.54 5.30
N LEU A 122 5.09 3.30 4.00
CA LEU A 122 6.01 3.95 3.07
C LEU A 122 5.58 5.36 2.63
N LEU A 123 4.29 5.71 2.59
CA LEU A 123 3.83 7.01 2.06
C LEU A 123 3.73 8.14 3.10
N LYS A 124 3.67 7.83 4.41
CA LYS A 124 3.58 8.88 5.44
C LYS A 124 4.88 9.67 5.66
N ASN A 125 6.03 9.18 5.15
CA ASN A 125 7.35 9.80 5.29
C ASN A 125 7.97 10.16 3.92
N ILE A 126 7.14 10.44 2.91
CA ILE A 126 7.55 10.88 1.56
C ILE A 126 7.16 12.34 1.38
#